data_AF-A0A2V8MM86-F1
#
_entry.id   AF-A0A2V8MM86-F1
#
_cell.length_a   1.000
_cell.length_b   1.000
_cell.length_c   1.000
_cell.angle_alpha   90.00
_cell.angle_beta   90.00
_cell.angle_gamma   90.00
#
_symmetry.space_group_name_H-M   'P 1'
#
loop_
_entity.id
_entity.type
_entity.pdbx_description
1 polymer ?
#
loop_
_entity_poly.entity_id
_entity_poly.type
_entity_poly.pdbx_seq_one_letter_code
_entity_poly.pdbx_strand_id
1 'polypeptide(L)'
;MTKQTESPPLPLHESDETAWLELTAGLIAQGRFDEIDQAALAEYLTDMAKRDRREVASRLTLLLAHLLKWQHQPEHRSNLWRATFLSQQHELEDWLDSATLRKHAEEILANSYGRAVQQATAETGLSVDNFPEACPYSIEWLLSNNLPE
;
A
#
# COMPACT_ATOMS: atom_id res chain seq x y z
N MET A 1 -3.40 -15.99 51.38
CA MET A 1 -2.75 -16.60 50.19
C MET A 1 -3.85 -17.35 49.48
N THR A 2 -4.45 -16.80 48.42
CA THR A 2 -3.92 -16.74 47.05
C THR A 2 -4.54 -15.54 46.34
N LYS A 3 -3.71 -14.64 45.80
CA LYS A 3 -4.16 -13.63 44.84
C LYS A 3 -4.43 -14.38 43.53
N GLN A 4 -5.69 -14.42 43.11
CA GLN A 4 -6.03 -14.81 41.74
C GLN A 4 -5.58 -13.66 40.85
N THR A 5 -4.49 -13.90 40.13
CA THR A 5 -4.09 -13.08 38.99
C THR A 5 -5.07 -13.44 37.86
N GLU A 6 -6.18 -12.70 37.77
CA GLU A 6 -6.94 -12.66 36.53
C GLU A 6 -6.00 -12.08 35.47
N SER A 7 -5.65 -12.89 34.48
CA SER A 7 -5.04 -12.38 33.25
C SER A 7 -5.95 -11.27 32.70
N PRO A 8 -5.38 -10.16 32.20
CA PRO A 8 -6.19 -9.17 31.50
C PRO A 8 -6.97 -9.89 30.39
N PRO A 9 -8.20 -9.45 30.07
CA PRO A 9 -8.85 -9.91 28.85
C PRO A 9 -7.85 -9.71 27.71
N LEU A 10 -7.69 -10.70 26.82
CA LEU A 10 -6.97 -10.53 25.56
C LEU A 10 -7.37 -9.16 24.99
N PRO A 11 -6.40 -8.31 24.63
CA PRO A 11 -6.72 -6.91 24.38
C PRO A 11 -7.72 -6.88 23.20
N LEU A 12 -8.88 -6.23 23.42
CA LEU A 12 -10.04 -6.26 22.51
C LEU A 12 -9.68 -6.03 21.03
N HIS A 13 -8.56 -5.35 20.76
CA HIS A 13 -8.06 -5.06 19.42
C HIS A 13 -7.72 -6.31 18.58
N GLU A 14 -7.37 -7.46 19.18
CA GLU A 14 -7.03 -8.67 18.40
C GLU A 14 -8.27 -9.44 17.92
N SER A 15 -9.42 -9.28 18.59
CA SER A 15 -10.65 -10.02 18.27
C SER A 15 -11.70 -9.19 17.53
N ASP A 16 -11.73 -7.87 17.75
CA ASP A 16 -12.65 -6.93 17.10
C ASP A 16 -12.05 -5.51 17.07
N GLU A 17 -11.21 -5.26 16.07
CA GLU A 17 -10.51 -3.99 15.85
C GLU A 17 -11.50 -2.80 15.78
N THR A 18 -12.62 -2.97 15.08
CA THR A 18 -13.64 -1.93 14.90
C THR A 18 -14.25 -1.53 16.23
N ALA A 19 -14.70 -2.49 17.04
CA ALA A 19 -15.30 -2.20 18.34
C ALA A 19 -14.28 -1.51 19.28
N TRP A 20 -13.02 -1.92 19.25
CA TRP A 20 -11.96 -1.29 20.03
C TRP A 20 -11.69 0.17 19.60
N LEU A 21 -11.69 0.46 18.30
CA LEU A 21 -11.54 1.82 17.77
C LEU A 21 -12.72 2.72 18.15
N GLU A 22 -13.95 2.22 18.03
CA GLU A 22 -15.16 2.96 18.41
C GLU A 22 -15.17 3.31 19.91
N LEU A 23 -14.83 2.33 20.77
CA LEU A 23 -14.70 2.56 22.20
C LEU A 23 -13.61 3.60 22.51
N THR A 24 -12.43 3.44 21.93
CA THR A 24 -11.28 4.33 22.15
C THR A 24 -11.60 5.76 21.71
N ALA A 25 -12.24 5.93 20.55
CA ALA A 25 -12.72 7.23 20.07
C ALA A 25 -13.76 7.85 21.02
N GLY A 26 -14.68 7.03 21.55
CA GLY A 26 -15.66 7.46 22.56
C GLY A 26 -15.02 7.97 23.85
N LEU A 27 -13.98 7.28 24.34
CA LEU A 27 -13.22 7.71 25.52
C LEU A 27 -12.48 9.03 25.28
N ILE A 28 -11.83 9.18 24.11
CA ILE A 28 -11.16 10.42 23.70
C ILE A 28 -12.15 11.60 23.66
N ALA A 29 -13.31 11.40 23.05
CA ALA A 29 -14.34 12.44 22.92
C ALA A 29 -14.89 12.90 24.29
N GLN A 30 -14.89 12.02 25.28
CA GLN A 30 -15.31 12.31 26.66
C GLN A 30 -14.17 12.88 27.54
N GLY A 31 -12.95 12.98 27.02
CA GLY A 31 -11.77 13.40 27.78
C GLY A 31 -11.29 12.37 28.82
N ARG A 32 -11.72 11.11 28.69
CA ARG A 32 -11.42 10.01 29.63
C ARG A 32 -10.10 9.32 29.26
N PHE A 33 -9.03 10.11 29.21
CA PHE A 33 -7.71 9.63 28.76
C PHE A 33 -7.07 8.58 29.67
N ASP A 34 -7.42 8.58 30.96
CA ASP A 34 -6.92 7.60 31.95
C ASP A 34 -7.44 6.17 31.71
N GLU A 35 -8.47 6.02 30.86
CA GLU A 35 -9.07 4.73 30.53
C GLU A 35 -8.61 4.18 29.18
N ILE A 36 -7.76 4.94 28.47
CA ILE A 36 -7.19 4.52 27.19
C ILE A 36 -5.89 3.76 27.45
N ASP A 37 -5.77 2.58 26.86
CA ASP A 37 -4.47 1.93 26.71
C ASP A 37 -3.63 2.68 25.66
N GLN A 38 -2.84 3.65 26.14
CA GLN A 38 -2.01 4.51 25.29
C GLN A 38 -0.93 3.73 24.55
N ALA A 39 -0.42 2.64 25.13
CA ALA A 39 0.59 1.81 24.49
C ALA A 39 0.00 1.06 23.30
N ALA A 40 -1.16 0.42 23.50
CA ALA A 40 -1.88 -0.26 22.42
C ALA A 40 -2.30 0.73 21.31
N LEU A 41 -2.80 1.92 21.66
CA LEU A 41 -3.17 2.93 20.67
C LEU A 41 -1.96 3.41 19.86
N ALA A 42 -0.82 3.69 20.50
CA ALA A 42 0.38 4.12 19.81
C ALA A 42 0.95 3.04 18.87
N GLU A 43 0.93 1.78 19.30
CA GLU A 43 1.33 0.64 18.48
C GLU A 43 0.42 0.52 17.25
N TYR A 44 -0.90 0.52 17.46
CA TYR A 44 -1.87 0.44 16.39
C TYR A 44 -1.70 1.55 15.34
N LEU A 45 -1.58 2.82 15.76
CA LEU A 45 -1.39 3.95 14.85
C LEU A 45 -0.08 3.82 14.05
N THR A 46 0.98 3.34 14.70
CA THR A 46 2.27 3.11 14.05
C THR A 46 2.18 2.02 13.00
N ASP A 47 1.47 0.93 13.30
CA ASP A 47 1.33 -0.20 12.39
C ASP A 47 0.36 0.10 11.25
N MET A 48 -0.70 0.87 11.49
CA MET A 48 -1.58 1.40 10.45
C MET A 48 -0.77 2.27 9.47
N ALA A 49 0.04 3.21 9.96
CA ALA A 49 0.89 4.03 9.09
C ALA A 49 1.91 3.20 8.28
N LYS A 50 2.45 2.11 8.85
CA LYS A 50 3.29 1.16 8.09
C LYS A 50 2.49 0.38 7.04
N ARG A 51 1.25 -0.02 7.35
CA ARG A 51 0.35 -0.73 6.44
C ARG A 51 0.06 0.13 5.21
N ASP A 52 -0.31 1.39 5.40
CA ASP A 52 -0.60 2.32 4.29
C ASP A 52 0.62 2.50 3.37
N ARG A 53 1.82 2.67 3.96
CA ARG A 53 3.07 2.76 3.18
C ARG A 53 3.36 1.49 2.38
N ARG A 54 3.11 0.31 2.96
CA ARG A 54 3.27 -0.97 2.25
C ARG A 54 2.26 -1.12 1.13
N GLU A 55 1.03 -0.64 1.34
CA GLU A 55 -0.02 -0.65 0.32
C GLU A 55 0.35 0.20 -0.89
N VAL A 56 0.85 1.43 -0.65
CA VAL A 56 1.39 2.29 -1.71
C VAL A 56 2.51 1.59 -2.48
N ALA A 57 3.46 0.97 -1.78
CA ALA A 57 4.57 0.25 -2.41
C ALA A 57 4.08 -0.93 -3.28
N SER A 58 3.11 -1.70 -2.77
CA SER A 58 2.50 -2.83 -3.48
C SER A 58 1.82 -2.37 -4.76
N ARG A 59 0.95 -1.36 -4.65
CA ARG A 59 0.17 -0.82 -5.78
C ARG A 59 1.04 -0.22 -6.84
N LEU A 60 2.04 0.58 -6.45
CA LEU A 60 3.00 1.19 -7.36
C LEU A 60 3.81 0.13 -8.11
N THR A 61 4.26 -0.92 -7.42
CA THR A 61 5.00 -2.04 -8.05
C THR A 61 4.12 -2.75 -9.08
N LEU A 62 2.87 -3.07 -8.73
CA LEU A 62 1.95 -3.77 -9.62
C LEU A 62 1.56 -2.92 -10.83
N LEU A 63 1.29 -1.63 -10.62
CA LEU A 63 1.01 -0.68 -11.70
C LEU A 63 2.15 -0.64 -12.71
N LEU A 64 3.39 -0.50 -12.23
CA LEU A 64 4.59 -0.51 -13.06
C LEU A 64 4.77 -1.85 -13.79
N ALA A 65 4.53 -2.98 -13.13
CA ALA A 65 4.67 -4.30 -13.77
C ALA A 65 3.68 -4.45 -14.94
N HIS A 66 2.42 -4.05 -14.74
CA HIS A 66 1.42 -4.06 -15.81
C HIS A 66 1.75 -3.10 -16.95
N LEU A 67 2.29 -1.92 -16.64
CA LEU A 67 2.76 -0.97 -17.64
C LEU A 67 3.89 -1.56 -18.50
N LEU A 68 4.89 -2.18 -17.87
CA LEU A 68 6.01 -2.81 -18.57
C LEU A 68 5.52 -3.95 -19.47
N LYS A 69 4.64 -4.81 -18.96
CA LYS A 69 3.99 -5.86 -19.77
C LYS A 69 3.26 -5.27 -20.97
N TRP A 70 2.51 -4.19 -20.78
CA TRP A 70 1.80 -3.52 -21.86
C TRP A 70 2.74 -2.97 -22.94
N GLN A 71 3.87 -2.38 -22.55
CA GLN A 71 4.82 -1.77 -23.48
C GLN A 71 5.68 -2.81 -24.22
N HIS A 72 6.04 -3.91 -23.55
CA HIS A 72 7.00 -4.88 -24.08
C HIS A 72 6.37 -6.17 -24.62
N GLN A 73 5.04 -6.36 -24.48
CA GLN A 73 4.30 -7.47 -25.09
C GLN A 73 3.04 -6.97 -25.82
N PRO A 74 3.18 -6.19 -26.92
CA PRO A 74 2.04 -5.64 -27.66
C PRO A 74 1.08 -6.72 -28.18
N GLU A 75 1.58 -7.89 -28.53
CA GLU A 75 0.83 -9.06 -28.99
C GLU A 75 -0.06 -9.70 -27.91
N HIS A 76 0.22 -9.44 -26.62
CA HIS A 76 -0.54 -9.96 -25.48
C HIS A 76 -1.45 -8.92 -24.82
N ARG A 77 -1.53 -7.71 -25.39
CA ARG A 77 -2.42 -6.67 -24.89
C ARG A 77 -3.87 -7.14 -24.91
N SER A 78 -4.53 -6.97 -23.77
CA SER A 78 -5.93 -7.33 -23.60
C SER A 78 -6.69 -6.26 -22.83
N ASN A 79 -8.01 -6.22 -23.01
CA ASN A 79 -8.88 -5.33 -22.24
C ASN A 79 -8.79 -5.60 -20.74
N LEU A 80 -8.51 -6.86 -20.34
CA LEU A 80 -8.31 -7.22 -18.94
C LEU A 80 -7.06 -6.56 -18.36
N TRP A 81 -5.92 -6.62 -19.06
CA TRP A 81 -4.69 -5.96 -18.59
C TRP A 81 -4.84 -4.45 -18.51
N ARG A 82 -5.53 -3.86 -19.49
CA ARG A 82 -5.87 -2.43 -19.45
C ARG A 82 -6.76 -2.09 -18.25
N ALA A 83 -7.79 -2.89 -17.99
CA ALA A 83 -8.67 -2.69 -16.84
C ALA A 83 -7.90 -2.81 -15.51
N THR A 84 -7.00 -3.79 -15.38
CA THR A 84 -6.16 -3.93 -14.18
C THR A 84 -5.24 -2.73 -13.99
N PHE A 85 -4.57 -2.25 -15.05
CA PHE A 85 -3.75 -1.03 -14.96
C PHE A 85 -4.56 0.17 -14.47
N LEU A 86 -5.74 0.42 -15.06
CA LEU A 86 -6.59 1.55 -14.67
C LEU A 86 -7.07 1.43 -13.21
N SER A 87 -7.44 0.23 -12.75
CA SER A 87 -7.80 0.00 -11.34
C SER A 87 -6.63 0.32 -10.41
N GLN A 88 -5.44 -0.20 -10.72
CA GLN A 88 -4.24 0.06 -9.92
C GLN A 88 -3.86 1.54 -9.91
N GLN A 89 -4.05 2.24 -11.02
CA GLN A 89 -3.77 3.66 -11.16
C GLN A 89 -4.71 4.48 -10.28
N HIS A 90 -6.01 4.21 -10.36
CA HIS A 90 -7.01 4.94 -9.61
C HIS A 90 -6.91 4.68 -8.10
N GLU A 91 -6.75 3.42 -7.70
CA GLU A 91 -6.57 3.08 -6.29
C GLU A 91 -5.25 3.67 -5.76
N LEU A 92 -4.18 3.73 -6.55
CA LEU A 92 -2.97 4.43 -6.16
C LEU A 92 -3.23 5.94 -6.01
N GLU A 93 -3.94 6.56 -6.95
CA GLU A 93 -4.32 7.98 -6.89
C GLU A 93 -4.99 8.33 -5.56
N ASP A 94 -5.99 7.54 -5.13
CA ASP A 94 -6.70 7.71 -3.85
C ASP A 94 -5.74 7.70 -2.64
N TRP A 95 -4.77 6.80 -2.62
CA TRP A 95 -3.76 6.78 -1.54
C TRP A 95 -2.85 8.01 -1.56
N LEU A 96 -2.59 8.57 -2.75
CA LEU A 96 -1.66 9.70 -2.94
C LEU A 96 -2.34 11.07 -2.81
N ASP A 97 -3.62 11.12 -2.44
CA ASP A 97 -4.27 12.31 -1.88
C ASP A 97 -3.57 12.76 -0.58
N SER A 98 -3.01 11.82 0.16
CA SER A 98 -2.12 12.11 1.28
C SER A 98 -0.76 12.57 0.77
N ALA A 99 -0.40 13.83 1.05
CA ALA A 99 0.93 14.38 0.73
C ALA A 99 2.08 13.55 1.33
N THR A 100 1.87 12.91 2.49
CA THR A 100 2.86 12.05 3.13
C THR A 100 3.07 10.75 2.33
N LEU A 101 1.98 10.16 1.83
CA LEU A 101 2.04 8.95 1.02
C LEU A 101 2.52 9.24 -0.39
N ARG A 102 2.18 10.40 -0.96
CA ARG A 102 2.75 10.89 -2.22
C ARG A 102 4.26 11.00 -2.16
N LYS A 103 4.79 11.69 -1.16
CA LYS A 103 6.24 11.78 -0.94
C LYS A 103 6.87 10.41 -0.76
N HIS A 104 6.21 9.51 -0.03
CA HIS A 104 6.69 8.14 0.14
C HIS A 104 6.76 7.39 -1.20
N ALA A 105 5.75 7.50 -2.05
CA ALA A 105 5.72 6.88 -3.37
C ALA A 105 6.88 7.38 -4.26
N GLU A 106 7.17 8.68 -4.23
CA GLU A 106 8.31 9.29 -4.93
C GLU A 106 9.64 8.74 -4.40
N GLU A 107 9.80 8.65 -3.08
CA GLU A 107 11.01 8.13 -2.43
C GLU A 107 11.30 6.66 -2.79
N ILE A 108 10.25 5.83 -2.93
CA ILE A 108 10.40 4.40 -3.21
C ILE A 108 10.33 4.04 -4.70
N LEU A 109 10.06 5.00 -5.59
CA LEU A 109 9.73 4.75 -6.99
C LEU A 109 10.78 3.89 -7.71
N ALA A 110 12.06 4.19 -7.52
CA ALA A 110 13.16 3.43 -8.13
C ALA A 110 13.21 1.97 -7.65
N ASN A 111 12.97 1.73 -6.35
CA ASN A 111 12.95 0.38 -5.79
C ASN A 111 11.72 -0.40 -6.27
N SER A 112 10.54 0.25 -6.27
CA SER A 112 9.31 -0.34 -6.80
C SER A 112 9.45 -0.69 -8.28
N TYR A 113 10.13 0.14 -9.06
CA TYR A 113 10.45 -0.15 -10.46
C TYR A 113 11.33 -1.39 -10.62
N GLY A 114 12.41 -1.51 -9.84
CA GLY A 114 13.26 -2.70 -9.89
C GLY A 114 12.48 -3.99 -9.58
N ARG A 115 11.57 -3.94 -8.61
CA ARG A 115 10.65 -5.06 -8.30
C ARG A 115 9.67 -5.33 -9.44
N ALA A 116 9.13 -4.29 -10.06
CA ALA A 116 8.22 -4.39 -11.19
C ALA A 116 8.90 -5.03 -12.41
N VAL A 117 10.17 -4.72 -12.69
CA VAL A 117 10.97 -5.37 -13.74
C VAL A 117 11.13 -6.86 -13.46
N GLN A 118 11.44 -7.24 -12.21
CA GLN A 118 11.53 -8.65 -11.81
C GLN A 118 10.20 -9.38 -12.00
N GLN A 119 9.09 -8.76 -11.60
CA GLN A 119 7.76 -9.32 -11.77
C GLN A 119 7.39 -9.45 -13.26
N ALA A 120 7.61 -8.41 -14.06
CA ALA A 120 7.37 -8.43 -15.50
C ALA A 120 8.22 -9.51 -16.18
N THR A 121 9.51 -9.63 -15.83
CA THR A 121 10.40 -10.70 -16.31
C THR A 121 9.83 -12.08 -16.00
N ALA A 122 9.40 -12.31 -14.76
CA ALA A 122 8.85 -13.60 -14.34
C ALA A 122 7.53 -13.96 -15.06
N GLU A 123 6.67 -12.97 -15.33
CA GLU A 123 5.37 -13.19 -15.97
C GLU A 123 5.45 -13.27 -17.51
N THR A 124 6.41 -12.57 -18.12
CA THR A 124 6.55 -12.45 -19.58
C THR A 124 7.59 -13.39 -20.17
N GLY A 125 8.56 -13.83 -19.37
CA GLY A 125 9.74 -14.57 -19.83
C GLY A 125 10.79 -13.71 -20.55
N LEU A 126 10.60 -12.39 -20.64
CA LEU A 126 11.59 -11.47 -21.22
C LEU A 126 12.80 -11.31 -20.29
N SER A 127 14.02 -11.21 -20.84
CA SER A 127 15.21 -10.84 -20.05
C SER A 127 15.03 -9.44 -19.46
N VAL A 128 15.62 -9.21 -18.27
CA VAL A 128 15.69 -7.89 -17.62
C VAL A 128 16.27 -6.81 -18.54
N ASP A 129 17.16 -7.19 -19.47
CA ASP A 129 17.82 -6.28 -20.42
C ASP A 129 16.86 -5.68 -21.46
N ASN A 130 15.63 -6.23 -21.58
CA ASN A 130 14.60 -5.65 -22.45
C ASN A 130 13.92 -4.44 -21.83
N PHE A 131 14.14 -4.18 -20.54
CA PHE A 131 13.55 -3.06 -19.82
C PHE A 131 14.60 -1.97 -19.57
N PRO A 132 14.21 -0.69 -19.48
CA PRO A 132 15.12 0.39 -19.08
C PRO A 132 15.82 0.09 -17.75
N GLU A 133 17.12 0.39 -17.65
CA GLU A 133 17.91 0.15 -16.42
C GLU A 133 17.42 1.01 -15.24
N ALA A 134 16.97 2.23 -15.52
CA ALA A 134 16.39 3.15 -14.54
C ALA A 134 14.91 3.41 -14.85
N CYS A 135 14.12 3.68 -13.80
CA CYS A 135 12.71 4.03 -13.94
C CYS A 135 12.56 5.29 -14.82
N PRO A 136 11.90 5.20 -15.99
CA PRO A 136 11.72 6.35 -16.87
C PRO A 136 10.47 7.18 -16.52
N TYR A 137 9.68 6.75 -15.53
CA TYR A 137 8.39 7.36 -15.19
C TYR A 137 8.49 8.17 -13.90
N SER A 138 7.72 9.25 -13.81
CA SER A 138 7.42 9.94 -12.56
C SER A 138 6.06 9.49 -12.01
N ILE A 139 5.79 9.73 -10.72
CA ILE A 139 4.45 9.51 -10.14
C ILE A 139 3.38 10.30 -10.91
N GLU A 140 3.66 11.57 -11.23
CA GLU A 140 2.74 12.41 -12.00
C GLU A 140 2.42 11.81 -13.37
N TRP A 141 3.43 11.30 -14.08
CA TRP A 141 3.23 10.64 -15.38
C TRP A 141 2.37 9.38 -15.23
N LEU A 142 2.66 8.57 -14.20
CA LEU A 142 1.94 7.32 -13.91
C LEU A 142 0.48 7.54 -13.54
N LEU A 143 0.11 8.70 -13.01
CA LEU A 143 -1.28 9.03 -12.67
C LEU A 143 -2.01 9.76 -13.80
N SER A 144 -1.29 10.56 -14.60
CA SER A 144 -1.90 11.43 -15.62
C SER A 144 -2.09 10.77 -16.98
N ASN A 145 -1.32 9.71 -17.28
CA ASN A 145 -1.32 9.10 -18.61
C ASN A 145 -2.05 7.76 -18.61
N ASN A 146 -2.80 7.55 -19.70
CA ASN A 146 -3.26 6.22 -20.05
C ASN A 146 -2.11 5.42 -20.68
N LEU A 147 -2.31 4.11 -20.75
CA LEU A 147 -1.42 3.19 -21.44
C LEU A 147 -1.13 3.70 -22.88
N PRO A 148 0.14 3.78 -23.30
CA PRO A 148 0.49 4.23 -24.65
C PRO A 148 -0.06 3.26 -25.71
N GLU A 149 -0.45 3.81 -26.87
CA GLU A 149 -0.95 3.03 -28.02
C GLU A 149 0.09 2.08 -28.62
#